data_AF-A0AAD4P3D1-F1
#
_entry.id   AF-A0AAD4P3D1-F1
#
_cell.length_a   1.000
_cell.length_b   1.000
_cell.length_c   1.000
_cell.angle_alpha   90.00
_cell.angle_beta   90.00
_cell.angle_gamma   90.00
#
_symmetry.space_group_name_H-M   'P 1'
#
loop_
_entity.id
_entity.type
_entity.pdbx_description
1 polymer ?
#
loop_
_entity_poly.entity_id
_entity_poly.type
_entity_poly.pdbx_seq_one_letter_code
_entity_poly.pdbx_strand_id
1 'polypeptide(L)'
;MAAHTLTTINHPLHSFTQSFISKNINPQTIRFKQTTTFTITSALRAAVIGGGPAGSSAAEALASGGIETFIFERSPEAAKPCGGAIPLCMLDEFSIPSHLIDRKVTQMKIISPSNLTVDFGKTLKPHEFISMVRREVLDDFLRRRAVDCGATLVKALVTNIELPISEKSPYIIHYNSNNTRSSLAVDVIIGADGANSKVAKSIDAGDYTCAIAFQERIKLPDDKMKYYENLAEMYVGSDVSPDFYAWVFPKCDHVAVGTGTISSKQNIKQFQGAIRNRAKPKIEGGKVIKVEAHPIPEHPRPIRVRGRVALVGDAAGYVTKCSGEGIYFAAKSGRMCGEAIVRASGNGKRMIGEGDLKREYLRKWDDEFFCTFKFLDVLQRVFYGSNAGLEALVELCDREYVQRMTFESYLYKKMARGNPAEDVKMAAATVGSFIRCSIVGREMADYGRSLLKM
;
A
#
# COMPACT_ATOMS: atom_id res chain seq x y z
N MET A 1 44.93 -34.85 -35.66
CA MET A 1 45.32 -36.26 -35.80
C MET A 1 46.02 -36.70 -34.52
N ALA A 2 45.69 -37.91 -34.08
CA ALA A 2 46.17 -38.70 -32.93
C ALA A 2 47.63 -38.43 -32.48
N ALA A 3 47.99 -38.34 -31.19
CA ALA A 3 47.82 -39.19 -30.01
C ALA A 3 49.07 -40.05 -29.70
N HIS A 4 49.49 -39.98 -28.42
CA HIS A 4 50.31 -40.91 -27.61
C HIS A 4 51.76 -41.22 -28.06
N THR A 5 52.76 -41.30 -27.15
CA THR A 5 52.89 -42.42 -26.19
C THR A 5 53.92 -42.15 -25.07
N LEU A 6 53.49 -42.47 -23.84
CA LEU A 6 54.15 -42.87 -22.58
C LEU A 6 55.68 -43.03 -22.46
N THR A 7 56.22 -42.65 -21.30
CA THR A 7 56.83 -43.63 -20.36
C THR A 7 56.93 -43.11 -18.92
N THR A 8 56.56 -43.97 -17.98
CA THR A 8 56.70 -43.91 -16.51
C THR A 8 58.05 -44.47 -16.07
N ILE A 9 58.48 -44.21 -14.82
CA ILE A 9 59.01 -45.21 -13.85
C ILE A 9 59.18 -44.57 -12.45
N ASN A 10 58.76 -45.33 -11.43
CA ASN A 10 58.80 -45.12 -9.97
C ASN A 10 60.26 -45.08 -9.42
N HIS A 11 60.60 -44.65 -8.20
CA HIS A 11 60.32 -45.30 -6.88
C HIS A 11 61.16 -44.57 -5.75
N PRO A 12 61.33 -45.02 -4.49
CA PRO A 12 60.68 -44.43 -3.30
C PRO A 12 61.58 -44.08 -2.07
N LEU A 13 60.90 -43.60 -1.00
CA LEU A 13 61.12 -43.82 0.45
C LEU A 13 62.35 -43.21 1.17
N HIS A 14 62.01 -42.34 2.14
CA HIS A 14 62.54 -42.13 3.49
C HIS A 14 64.02 -42.48 3.83
N SER A 15 64.77 -41.50 4.34
CA SER A 15 65.34 -41.55 5.70
C SER A 15 65.97 -40.22 6.17
N PHE A 16 65.57 -39.84 7.38
CA PHE A 16 66.33 -39.26 8.49
C PHE A 16 67.41 -38.17 8.31
N THR A 17 67.11 -37.04 8.98
CA THR A 17 67.98 -36.20 9.84
C THR A 17 69.24 -35.59 9.26
N GLN A 18 69.26 -34.25 9.25
CA GLN A 18 70.44 -33.49 9.65
C GLN A 18 70.03 -32.12 10.22
N SER A 19 70.44 -31.86 11.46
CA SER A 19 70.46 -30.53 12.04
C SER A 19 71.54 -29.69 11.36
N PHE A 20 71.23 -28.46 10.96
CA PHE A 20 72.25 -27.41 10.87
C PHE A 20 71.67 -26.06 11.29
N ILE A 21 72.37 -25.47 12.24
CA ILE A 21 72.14 -24.16 12.84
C ILE A 21 72.69 -23.06 11.92
N SER A 22 71.85 -22.04 11.78
CA SER A 22 72.12 -20.63 11.46
C SER A 22 72.75 -20.25 10.12
N LYS A 23 72.04 -19.38 9.40
CA LYS A 23 72.57 -18.08 8.97
C LYS A 23 71.42 -17.08 8.85
N ASN A 24 71.66 -15.90 9.44
CA ASN A 24 70.75 -14.77 9.55
C ASN A 24 70.21 -14.30 8.19
N ILE A 25 68.89 -14.12 8.10
CA ILE A 25 68.24 -13.28 7.08
C ILE A 25 67.34 -12.29 7.81
N ASN A 26 67.51 -11.01 7.48
CA ASN A 26 66.81 -9.85 8.02
C ASN A 26 65.28 -10.04 8.04
N PRO A 27 64.56 -9.63 9.10
CA PRO A 27 63.11 -9.71 9.13
C PRO A 27 62.52 -8.62 8.22
N GLN A 28 61.98 -9.02 7.07
CA GLN A 28 60.98 -8.19 6.40
C GLN A 28 59.69 -8.26 7.23
N THR A 29 59.33 -7.12 7.81
CA THR A 29 58.12 -6.89 8.57
C THR A 29 56.90 -7.08 7.67
N ILE A 30 56.36 -8.30 7.60
CA ILE A 30 55.04 -8.54 7.00
C ILE A 30 54.01 -8.10 8.05
N ARG A 31 53.51 -6.87 7.90
CA ARG A 31 52.31 -6.39 8.61
C ARG A 31 51.12 -7.21 8.11
N PHE A 32 50.76 -8.25 8.87
CA PHE A 32 49.42 -8.82 8.76
C PHE A 32 48.41 -7.73 9.11
N LYS A 33 47.53 -7.40 8.17
CA LYS A 33 46.33 -6.59 8.45
C LYS A 33 45.59 -7.28 9.58
N GLN A 34 45.39 -6.56 10.69
CA GLN A 34 44.50 -6.98 11.75
C GLN A 34 43.16 -7.35 11.12
N THR A 35 42.81 -8.63 11.19
CA THR A 35 41.45 -9.09 10.93
C THR A 35 40.61 -8.53 12.06
N THR A 36 40.00 -7.37 11.85
CA THR A 36 39.04 -6.80 12.79
C THR A 36 37.89 -7.79 12.91
N THR A 37 37.90 -8.56 13.99
CA THR A 37 36.81 -9.46 14.31
C THR A 37 35.72 -8.56 14.88
N PHE A 38 34.73 -8.20 14.06
CA PHE A 38 33.57 -7.47 14.53
C PHE A 38 32.73 -8.42 15.39
N THR A 39 32.91 -8.33 16.70
CA THR A 39 31.92 -8.82 17.65
C THR A 39 30.63 -8.04 17.40
N ILE A 40 29.55 -8.71 17.01
CA ILE A 40 28.21 -8.09 16.91
C ILE A 40 27.85 -7.60 18.32
N THR A 41 28.16 -6.34 18.59
CA THR A 41 27.98 -5.67 19.89
C THR A 41 26.98 -4.53 19.80
N SER A 42 26.57 -4.12 18.59
CA SER A 42 25.48 -3.17 18.41
C SER A 42 24.17 -3.92 18.16
N ALA A 43 23.11 -3.49 18.84
CA ALA A 43 21.75 -3.88 18.52
C ALA A 43 21.45 -3.58 17.04
N LEU A 44 20.59 -4.38 16.42
CA LEU A 44 20.17 -4.22 15.03
C LEU A 44 19.61 -2.81 14.79
N ARG A 45 20.03 -2.18 13.69
CA ARG A 45 19.62 -0.83 13.28
C ARG A 45 18.71 -0.90 12.06
N ALA A 46 17.56 -0.24 12.12
CA ALA A 46 16.56 -0.27 11.06
C ALA A 46 16.32 1.13 10.48
N ALA A 47 16.32 1.24 9.15
CA ALA A 47 15.78 2.40 8.46
C ALA A 47 14.39 2.11 7.91
N VAL A 48 13.44 2.98 8.19
CA VAL A 48 12.12 3.02 7.58
C VAL A 48 12.07 4.23 6.66
N ILE A 49 11.93 3.99 5.35
CA ILE A 49 11.96 5.06 4.35
C ILE A 49 10.52 5.43 4.00
N GLY A 50 10.06 6.60 4.43
CA GLY A 50 8.68 7.09 4.33
C GLY A 50 7.97 7.10 5.69
N GLY A 51 7.33 8.21 6.06
CA GLY A 51 6.65 8.44 7.34
C GLY A 51 5.12 8.52 7.26
N GLY A 52 4.53 7.85 6.26
CA GLY A 52 3.08 7.63 6.17
C GLY A 52 2.60 6.43 7.01
N PRO A 53 1.34 5.98 6.86
CA PRO A 53 0.76 4.93 7.72
C PRO A 53 1.59 3.64 7.78
N ALA A 54 2.14 3.18 6.65
CA ALA A 54 2.98 1.99 6.61
C ALA A 54 4.29 2.17 7.39
N GLY A 55 5.01 3.26 7.11
CA GLY A 55 6.31 3.49 7.73
C GLY A 55 6.19 3.78 9.22
N SER A 56 5.25 4.64 9.62
CA SER A 56 5.00 4.93 11.03
C SER A 56 4.61 3.68 11.81
N SER A 57 3.74 2.83 11.27
CA SER A 57 3.35 1.58 11.94
C SER A 57 4.49 0.56 12.01
N ALA A 58 5.34 0.49 10.98
CA ALA A 58 6.53 -0.35 11.01
C ALA A 58 7.54 0.12 12.05
N ALA A 59 7.78 1.43 12.10
CA ALA A 59 8.73 2.04 13.03
C ALA A 59 8.27 1.92 14.48
N GLU A 60 6.98 2.10 14.75
CA GLU A 60 6.38 1.86 16.06
C GLU A 60 6.65 0.42 16.54
N ALA A 61 6.40 -0.57 15.68
CA ALA A 61 6.62 -1.99 16.01
C ALA A 61 8.10 -2.31 16.26
N LEU A 62 9.01 -1.76 15.44
CA LEU A 62 10.45 -1.93 15.60
C LEU A 62 10.96 -1.30 16.91
N ALA A 63 10.61 -0.03 17.15
CA ALA A 63 11.07 0.72 18.33
C ALA A 63 10.52 0.11 19.63
N SER A 64 9.25 -0.29 19.64
CA SER A 64 8.65 -1.02 20.77
C SER A 64 9.33 -2.37 21.03
N GLY A 65 9.90 -2.98 20.00
CA GLY A 65 10.68 -4.22 20.10
C GLY A 65 12.14 -4.03 20.53
N GLY A 66 12.57 -2.80 20.83
CA GLY A 66 13.93 -2.46 21.27
C GLY A 66 14.95 -2.29 20.13
N ILE A 67 14.50 -2.15 18.88
CA ILE A 67 15.38 -1.97 17.72
C ILE A 67 15.65 -0.47 17.51
N GLU A 68 16.92 -0.10 17.33
CA GLU A 68 17.31 1.27 16.99
C GLU A 68 16.74 1.64 15.61
N THR A 69 15.76 2.53 15.60
CA THR A 69 14.89 2.75 14.42
C THR A 69 14.95 4.19 13.95
N PHE A 70 15.15 4.38 12.65
CA PHE A 70 15.18 5.68 11.98
C PHE A 70 14.06 5.79 10.95
N ILE A 71 13.20 6.80 11.07
CA ILE A 71 12.14 7.10 10.10
C ILE A 71 12.62 8.26 9.23
N PHE A 72 12.74 8.04 7.92
CA PHE A 72 13.07 9.10 6.97
C PHE A 72 11.79 9.64 6.33
N GLU A 73 11.45 10.90 6.58
CA GLU A 73 10.30 11.57 5.95
C GLU A 73 10.70 12.94 5.43
N ARG A 74 10.48 13.18 4.13
CA ARG A 74 10.85 14.44 3.47
C ARG A 74 9.95 15.59 3.90
N SER A 75 8.66 15.33 4.09
CA SER A 75 7.65 16.37 4.28
C SER A 75 6.61 15.92 5.32
N PRO A 76 6.95 15.90 6.62
CA PRO A 76 6.04 15.39 7.66
C PRO A 76 4.69 16.10 7.74
N GLU A 77 4.65 17.38 7.37
CA GLU A 77 3.43 18.21 7.34
C GLU A 77 2.56 17.96 6.10
N ALA A 78 3.13 17.33 5.06
CA ALA A 78 2.41 17.02 3.85
C ALA A 78 1.79 15.62 3.95
N ALA A 79 0.58 15.49 3.43
CA ALA A 79 -0.11 14.22 3.36
C ALA A 79 -0.35 13.80 1.91
N LYS A 80 -0.27 12.50 1.66
CA LYS A 80 -0.67 11.92 0.37
C LYS A 80 -2.18 12.22 0.14
N PRO A 81 -2.57 12.70 -1.06
CA PRO A 81 -3.97 12.86 -1.43
C PRO A 81 -4.76 11.57 -1.26
N CYS A 82 -5.91 11.64 -0.59
CA CYS A 82 -6.73 10.47 -0.29
C CYS A 82 -8.16 10.86 0.07
N GLY A 83 -9.10 9.97 -0.22
CA GLY A 83 -10.49 10.06 0.22
C GLY A 83 -10.66 9.88 1.74
N GLY A 84 -9.69 9.29 2.44
CA GLY A 84 -9.63 9.26 3.91
C GLY A 84 -10.63 8.34 4.60
N ALA A 85 -11.18 7.35 3.91
CA ALA A 85 -12.02 6.31 4.51
C ALA A 85 -11.14 5.23 5.16
N ILE A 86 -11.40 4.88 6.41
CA ILE A 86 -10.76 3.77 7.12
C ILE A 86 -11.81 2.84 7.77
N PRO A 87 -11.54 1.53 7.82
CA PRO A 87 -12.45 0.54 8.40
C PRO A 87 -12.44 0.58 9.93
N LEU A 88 -13.47 0.02 10.58
CA LEU A 88 -13.57 -0.03 12.04
C LEU A 88 -12.42 -0.80 12.68
N CYS A 89 -12.04 -1.95 12.11
CA CYS A 89 -10.93 -2.73 12.67
C CYS A 89 -9.62 -1.94 12.75
N MET A 90 -9.43 -0.95 11.87
CA MET A 90 -8.25 -0.08 11.94
C MET A 90 -8.27 0.81 13.18
N LEU A 91 -9.44 1.30 13.60
CA LEU A 91 -9.55 2.11 14.82
C LEU A 91 -9.09 1.31 16.04
N ASP A 92 -9.53 0.06 16.16
CA ASP A 92 -9.21 -0.80 17.29
C ASP A 92 -7.75 -1.27 17.23
N GLU A 93 -7.34 -1.86 16.09
CA GLU A 93 -5.99 -2.40 15.92
C GLU A 93 -4.92 -1.33 16.09
N PHE A 94 -5.17 -0.11 15.62
CA PHE A 94 -4.22 0.99 15.70
C PHE A 94 -4.60 2.02 16.76
N SER A 95 -5.50 1.68 17.70
CA SER A 95 -5.90 2.54 18.82
C SER A 95 -6.11 4.01 18.41
N ILE A 96 -6.78 4.22 17.27
CA ILE A 96 -7.00 5.54 16.70
C ILE A 96 -8.12 6.19 17.51
N PRO A 97 -7.85 7.33 18.19
CA PRO A 97 -8.84 7.91 19.06
C PRO A 97 -9.96 8.56 18.25
N SER A 98 -11.18 8.48 18.78
CA SER A 98 -12.41 8.91 18.09
C SER A 98 -12.41 10.39 17.68
N HIS A 99 -11.66 11.25 18.38
CA HIS A 99 -11.57 12.68 18.05
C HIS A 99 -10.81 12.97 16.74
N LEU A 100 -10.09 12.00 16.17
CA LEU A 100 -9.47 12.13 14.84
C LEU A 100 -10.44 11.81 13.70
N ILE A 101 -11.63 11.31 14.02
CA ILE A 101 -12.67 10.96 13.05
C ILE A 101 -13.46 12.24 12.76
N ASP A 102 -13.28 12.78 11.55
CA ASP A 102 -14.00 13.99 11.12
C ASP A 102 -15.49 13.69 10.87
N ARG A 103 -15.80 12.51 10.31
CA ARG A 103 -17.18 12.04 10.05
C ARG A 103 -17.32 10.53 10.24
N LYS A 104 -18.48 10.12 10.76
CA LYS A 104 -18.91 8.73 10.84
C LYS A 104 -19.96 8.49 9.76
N VAL A 105 -19.56 7.85 8.68
CA VAL A 105 -20.44 7.59 7.54
C VAL A 105 -21.23 6.32 7.81
N THR A 106 -22.54 6.46 7.98
CA THR A 106 -23.49 5.35 8.18
C THR A 106 -24.35 5.11 6.95
N GLN A 107 -24.21 5.95 5.92
CA GLN A 107 -24.94 5.84 4.66
C GLN A 107 -23.99 6.08 3.50
N MET A 108 -24.10 5.26 2.47
CA MET A 108 -23.46 5.48 1.18
C MET A 108 -24.51 5.49 0.09
N LYS A 109 -24.33 6.34 -0.93
CA LYS A 109 -25.07 6.20 -2.18
C LYS A 109 -24.13 5.68 -3.26
N ILE A 110 -24.56 4.64 -3.97
CA ILE A 110 -23.89 4.14 -5.16
C ILE A 110 -24.74 4.56 -6.36
N ILE A 111 -24.14 5.36 -7.25
CA ILE A 111 -24.83 5.99 -8.37
C ILE A 111 -24.30 5.39 -9.68
N SER A 112 -25.19 4.81 -10.47
CA SER A 112 -24.89 4.10 -11.72
C SER A 112 -24.67 5.05 -12.92
N PRO A 113 -24.21 4.55 -14.08
CA PRO A 113 -24.08 5.36 -15.29
C PRO A 113 -25.36 6.12 -15.67
N SER A 114 -26.53 5.49 -15.57
CA SER A 114 -27.86 6.06 -15.86
C SER A 114 -28.46 6.91 -14.72
N ASN A 115 -27.71 7.11 -13.62
CA ASN A 115 -28.14 7.76 -12.38
C ASN A 115 -29.16 6.98 -11.54
N LEU A 116 -29.31 5.66 -11.75
CA LEU A 116 -29.92 4.82 -10.73
C LEU A 116 -29.11 4.97 -9.44
N THR A 117 -29.79 5.27 -8.33
CA THR A 117 -29.16 5.50 -7.04
C THR A 117 -29.62 4.44 -6.06
N VAL A 118 -28.65 3.75 -5.46
CA VAL A 118 -28.88 2.75 -4.42
C VAL A 118 -28.35 3.26 -3.09
N ASP A 119 -29.21 3.20 -2.07
CA ASP A 119 -28.81 3.44 -0.68
C ASP A 119 -28.11 2.19 -0.12
N PHE A 120 -26.84 2.35 0.19
CA PHE A 120 -25.91 1.33 0.63
C PHE A 120 -25.47 1.59 2.08
N GLY A 121 -25.76 0.67 2.99
CA GLY A 121 -25.60 0.88 4.43
C GLY A 121 -26.80 0.42 5.26
N LYS A 122 -27.85 -0.12 4.63
CA LYS A 122 -29.08 -0.57 5.31
C LYS A 122 -28.83 -1.71 6.30
N THR A 123 -27.75 -2.47 6.10
CA THR A 123 -27.37 -3.63 6.92
C THR A 123 -26.32 -3.31 7.99
N LEU A 124 -25.87 -2.06 8.10
CA LEU A 124 -24.94 -1.65 9.15
C LEU A 124 -25.59 -1.80 10.53
N LYS A 125 -24.85 -2.37 11.47
CA LYS A 125 -25.27 -2.42 12.87
C LYS A 125 -25.18 -1.03 13.50
N PRO A 126 -25.89 -0.75 14.61
CA PRO A 126 -25.91 0.58 15.23
C PRO A 126 -24.54 1.16 15.62
N HIS A 127 -23.54 0.31 15.89
CA HIS A 127 -22.18 0.73 16.23
C HIS A 127 -21.24 0.79 15.01
N GLU A 128 -21.71 0.37 13.82
CA GLU A 128 -20.89 0.26 12.63
C GLU A 128 -20.96 1.54 11.77
N PHE A 129 -19.81 2.02 11.31
CA PHE A 129 -19.68 3.18 10.43
C PHE A 129 -18.34 3.13 9.69
N ILE A 130 -18.26 3.81 8.55
CA ILE A 130 -16.98 4.09 7.88
C ILE A 130 -16.40 5.37 8.48
N SER A 131 -15.16 5.30 8.95
CA SER A 131 -14.50 6.46 9.54
C SER A 131 -13.87 7.32 8.47
N MET A 132 -14.22 8.60 8.44
CA MET A 132 -13.60 9.57 7.55
C MET A 132 -12.59 10.41 8.34
N VAL A 133 -11.34 10.40 7.89
CA VAL A 133 -10.22 11.12 8.52
C VAL A 133 -9.48 11.99 7.53
N ARG A 134 -8.81 13.03 8.03
CA ARG A 134 -7.78 13.76 7.29
C ARG A 134 -6.44 13.03 7.39
N ARG A 135 -5.76 12.85 6.26
CA ARG A 135 -4.47 12.13 6.21
C ARG A 135 -3.37 12.88 6.95
N GLU A 136 -3.35 14.20 6.88
CA GLU A 136 -2.41 15.02 7.64
C GLU A 136 -2.53 14.84 9.16
N VAL A 137 -3.72 14.51 9.66
CA VAL A 137 -3.98 14.24 11.08
C VAL A 137 -3.64 12.80 11.44
N LEU A 138 -4.10 11.83 10.65
CA LEU A 138 -3.86 10.41 10.90
C LEU A 138 -2.35 10.06 10.79
N ASP A 139 -1.69 10.51 9.73
CA ASP A 139 -0.28 10.18 9.46
C ASP A 139 0.61 10.75 10.56
N ASP A 140 0.30 11.96 11.02
CA ASP A 140 1.00 12.62 12.11
C ASP A 140 0.78 11.93 13.46
N PHE A 141 -0.46 11.53 13.78
CA PHE A 141 -0.75 10.70 14.96
C PHE A 141 0.08 9.41 14.99
N LEU A 142 0.06 8.64 13.90
CA LEU A 142 0.81 7.38 13.81
C LEU A 142 2.32 7.62 13.92
N ARG A 143 2.82 8.68 13.28
CA ARG A 143 4.25 9.02 13.29
C ARG A 143 4.71 9.47 14.68
N ARG A 144 3.94 10.31 15.38
CA ARG A 144 4.25 10.73 16.75
C ARG A 144 4.31 9.54 17.68
N ARG A 145 3.34 8.62 17.58
CA ARG A 145 3.36 7.40 18.38
C ARG A 145 4.62 6.56 18.15
N ALA A 146 5.08 6.43 16.90
CA ALA A 146 6.34 5.75 16.62
C ALA A 146 7.54 6.44 17.29
N VAL A 147 7.56 7.78 17.31
CA VAL A 147 8.58 8.58 18.01
C VAL A 147 8.48 8.39 19.53
N ASP A 148 7.27 8.39 20.09
CA ASP A 148 7.02 8.16 21.53
C ASP A 148 7.50 6.76 21.97
N CYS A 149 7.47 5.77 21.07
CA CYS A 149 8.06 4.44 21.27
C CYS A 149 9.59 4.38 21.11
N GLY A 150 10.24 5.49 20.76
CA GLY A 150 11.71 5.59 20.65
C GLY A 150 12.28 5.65 19.23
N ALA A 151 11.44 5.72 18.18
CA ALA A 151 11.95 5.90 16.82
C ALA A 151 12.49 7.32 16.60
N THR A 152 13.62 7.44 15.89
CA THR A 152 14.20 8.74 15.53
C THR A 152 13.63 9.22 14.20
N LEU A 153 12.85 10.31 14.21
CA LEU A 153 12.37 10.96 12.99
C LEU A 153 13.48 11.81 12.34
N VAL A 154 13.94 11.40 11.17
CA VAL A 154 14.87 12.14 10.32
C VAL A 154 14.08 12.86 9.24
N LYS A 155 13.93 14.18 9.38
CA LYS A 155 13.28 15.04 8.37
C LYS A 155 14.20 15.22 7.17
N ALA A 156 14.14 14.29 6.22
CA ALA A 156 15.06 14.24 5.08
C ALA A 156 14.50 13.51 3.86
N LEU A 157 15.00 13.89 2.69
CA LEU A 157 14.79 13.13 1.45
C LEU A 157 15.92 12.10 1.29
N VAL A 158 15.57 10.81 1.23
CA VAL A 158 16.52 9.76 0.84
C VAL A 158 16.79 9.84 -0.66
N THR A 159 18.07 9.96 -1.00
CA THR A 159 18.53 10.18 -2.38
C THR A 159 19.09 8.90 -3.01
N ASN A 160 19.79 8.07 -2.22
CA ASN A 160 20.42 6.84 -2.68
C ASN A 160 20.53 5.80 -1.54
N ILE A 161 20.62 4.52 -1.90
CA ILE A 161 20.87 3.40 -0.98
C ILE A 161 22.02 2.58 -1.56
N GLU A 162 23.12 2.46 -0.83
CA GLU A 162 24.20 1.54 -1.20
C GLU A 162 23.90 0.14 -0.66
N LEU A 163 23.98 -0.84 -1.56
CA LEU A 163 23.79 -2.24 -1.23
C LEU A 163 25.04 -2.80 -0.52
N PRO A 164 24.88 -3.77 0.38
CA PRO A 164 25.98 -4.30 1.16
C PRO A 164 26.96 -5.11 0.29
N ILE A 165 28.25 -4.98 0.58
CA ILE A 165 29.36 -5.68 -0.12
C ILE A 165 29.42 -7.17 0.29
N SER A 166 28.89 -7.51 1.46
CA SER A 166 28.77 -8.87 1.97
C SER A 166 27.48 -9.03 2.79
N GLU A 167 27.07 -10.27 3.08
CA GLU A 167 25.88 -10.53 3.89
C GLU A 167 25.90 -9.89 5.28
N LYS A 168 27.08 -9.57 5.85
CA LYS A 168 27.19 -8.96 7.18
C LYS A 168 27.45 -7.45 7.14
N SER A 169 27.68 -6.87 5.96
CA SER A 169 27.92 -5.43 5.82
C SER A 169 26.61 -4.65 5.92
N PRO A 170 26.60 -3.43 6.49
CA PRO A 170 25.40 -2.60 6.55
C PRO A 170 25.02 -2.06 5.17
N TYR A 171 23.78 -1.59 5.04
CA TYR A 171 23.35 -0.69 3.98
C TYR A 171 23.72 0.74 4.35
N ILE A 172 24.06 1.57 3.36
CA ILE A 172 24.30 3.00 3.57
C ILE A 172 23.16 3.81 2.95
N ILE A 173 22.39 4.50 3.80
CA ILE A 173 21.32 5.40 3.37
C ILE A 173 21.91 6.79 3.17
N HIS A 174 21.85 7.30 1.94
CA HIS A 174 22.21 8.69 1.63
C HIS A 174 20.97 9.55 1.61
N TYR A 175 21.01 10.67 2.30
CA TYR A 175 19.87 11.57 2.42
C TYR A 175 20.28 13.04 2.44
N ASN A 176 19.33 13.90 2.11
CA ASN A 176 19.46 15.34 2.20
C ASN A 176 18.50 15.88 3.27
N SER A 177 19.06 16.56 4.27
CA SER A 177 18.31 17.33 5.25
C SER A 177 18.81 18.78 5.21
N ASN A 178 17.91 19.74 4.99
CA ASN A 178 18.24 21.17 4.93
C ASN A 178 19.43 21.51 4.03
N ASN A 179 19.47 20.94 2.81
CA ASN A 179 20.56 21.06 1.83
C ASN A 179 21.91 20.48 2.25
N THR A 180 21.97 19.77 3.38
CA THR A 180 23.15 19.03 3.80
C THR A 180 23.00 17.57 3.43
N ARG A 181 24.01 17.03 2.72
CA ARG A 181 24.10 15.61 2.41
C ARG A 181 24.69 14.87 3.61
N SER A 182 24.05 13.79 3.99
CA SER A 182 24.49 12.94 5.09
C SER A 182 24.23 11.48 4.75
N SER A 183 24.88 10.59 5.49
CA SER A 183 24.70 9.16 5.35
C SER A 183 24.48 8.49 6.69
N LEU A 184 23.78 7.35 6.69
CA LEU A 184 23.55 6.53 7.87
C LEU A 184 23.69 5.05 7.51
N ALA A 185 24.50 4.32 8.29
CA ALA A 185 24.62 2.88 8.17
C ALA A 185 23.50 2.18 8.96
N VAL A 186 22.81 1.23 8.32
CA VAL A 186 21.74 0.43 8.93
C VAL A 186 21.81 -1.02 8.49
N ASP A 187 21.22 -1.91 9.26
CA ASP A 187 21.26 -3.35 9.02
C ASP A 187 20.08 -3.83 8.18
N VAL A 188 18.89 -3.25 8.38
CA VAL A 188 17.65 -3.61 7.68
C VAL A 188 16.97 -2.35 7.15
N ILE A 189 16.29 -2.48 6.01
CA ILE A 189 15.50 -1.39 5.41
C ILE A 189 14.05 -1.84 5.23
N ILE A 190 13.11 -1.00 5.67
CA ILE A 190 11.70 -1.08 5.31
C ILE A 190 11.38 0.05 4.32
N GLY A 191 11.06 -0.32 3.08
CA GLY A 191 10.59 0.61 2.06
C GLY A 191 9.10 0.89 2.21
N ALA A 192 8.78 2.09 2.71
CA ALA A 192 7.43 2.61 2.92
C ALA A 192 7.22 3.93 2.15
N ASP A 193 8.01 4.18 1.11
CA ASP A 193 8.18 5.45 0.41
C ASP A 193 7.21 5.64 -0.77
N GLY A 194 6.02 5.06 -0.62
CA GLY A 194 4.90 5.28 -1.52
C GLY A 194 5.05 4.66 -2.89
N ALA A 195 4.18 5.07 -3.81
CA ALA A 195 4.07 4.41 -5.09
C ALA A 195 5.30 4.62 -6.03
N ASN A 196 6.08 5.67 -5.76
CA ASN A 196 7.31 6.01 -6.50
C ASN A 196 8.58 5.54 -5.78
N SER A 197 8.48 4.43 -5.04
CA SER A 197 9.50 3.91 -4.15
C SER A 197 10.91 3.86 -4.77
N LYS A 198 11.85 4.56 -4.14
CA LYS A 198 13.29 4.47 -4.41
C LYS A 198 13.86 3.19 -3.82
N VAL A 199 13.35 2.74 -2.67
CA VAL A 199 13.76 1.47 -2.07
C VAL A 199 13.48 0.32 -3.02
N ALA A 200 12.28 0.25 -3.60
CA ALA A 200 11.92 -0.75 -4.59
C ALA A 200 12.85 -0.75 -5.80
N LYS A 201 13.24 0.42 -6.30
CA LYS A 201 14.22 0.55 -7.40
C LYS A 201 15.60 0.06 -7.00
N SER A 202 16.07 0.38 -5.78
CA SER A 202 17.40 -0.04 -5.30
C SER A 202 17.58 -1.55 -5.21
N ILE A 203 16.48 -2.27 -5.01
CA ILE A 203 16.47 -3.73 -4.96
C ILE A 203 15.92 -4.34 -6.24
N ASP A 204 15.76 -3.59 -7.33
CA ASP A 204 15.20 -4.07 -8.61
C ASP A 204 13.92 -4.91 -8.39
N ALA A 205 12.94 -4.30 -7.74
CA ALA A 205 11.72 -4.97 -7.27
C ALA A 205 10.74 -5.39 -8.38
N GLY A 206 11.03 -5.02 -9.64
CA GLY A 206 10.11 -5.07 -10.76
C GLY A 206 9.02 -4.00 -10.67
N ASP A 207 8.39 -3.69 -11.80
CA ASP A 207 7.35 -2.67 -11.91
C ASP A 207 5.95 -3.21 -11.62
N TYR A 208 5.03 -2.27 -11.49
CA TYR A 208 3.61 -2.49 -11.33
C TYR A 208 2.79 -1.40 -12.02
N THR A 209 1.52 -1.70 -12.29
CA THR A 209 0.62 -0.73 -12.90
C THR A 209 0.06 0.19 -11.84
N CYS A 210 -0.02 1.49 -12.14
CA CYS A 210 -0.66 2.47 -11.27
C CYS A 210 -1.86 3.12 -11.96
N ALA A 211 -2.97 3.27 -11.25
CA ALA A 211 -3.97 4.28 -11.53
C ALA A 211 -3.45 5.68 -11.20
N ILE A 212 -4.06 6.71 -11.77
CA ILE A 212 -3.95 8.09 -11.28
C ILE A 212 -5.25 8.43 -10.55
N ALA A 213 -5.15 8.84 -9.29
CA ALA A 213 -6.24 9.46 -8.57
C ALA A 213 -6.09 10.98 -8.61
N PHE A 214 -7.20 11.67 -8.82
CA PHE A 214 -7.29 13.12 -8.83
C PHE A 214 -8.47 13.54 -7.96
N GLN A 215 -8.27 14.53 -7.09
CA GLN A 215 -9.34 15.03 -6.24
C GLN A 215 -9.21 16.52 -5.98
N GLU A 216 -10.33 17.10 -5.60
CA GLU A 216 -10.41 18.45 -5.09
C GLU A 216 -11.06 18.43 -3.72
N ARG A 217 -10.47 19.18 -2.79
CA ARG A 217 -11.11 19.50 -1.51
C ARG A 217 -11.99 20.71 -1.75
N ILE A 218 -13.30 20.55 -1.55
CA ILE A 218 -14.29 21.60 -1.76
C ILE A 218 -14.94 21.93 -0.42
N LYS A 219 -14.64 23.11 0.12
CA LYS A 219 -15.31 23.64 1.31
C LYS A 219 -16.72 24.03 0.94
N LEU A 220 -17.72 23.46 1.61
CA LEU A 220 -19.13 23.69 1.30
C LEU A 220 -19.77 24.63 2.33
N PRO A 221 -20.85 25.34 1.95
CA PRO A 221 -21.77 25.97 2.90
C PRO A 221 -22.33 24.96 3.91
N ASP A 222 -22.72 25.44 5.10
CA ASP A 222 -23.16 24.58 6.22
C ASP A 222 -24.42 23.76 5.88
N ASP A 223 -25.36 24.32 5.12
CA ASP A 223 -26.57 23.63 4.67
C ASP A 223 -26.24 22.45 3.73
N LYS A 224 -25.24 22.61 2.86
CA LYS A 224 -24.74 21.54 1.99
C LYS A 224 -23.89 20.53 2.77
N MET A 225 -23.11 20.96 3.75
CA MET A 225 -22.38 20.04 4.64
C MET A 225 -23.31 19.16 5.47
N LYS A 226 -24.50 19.65 5.85
CA LYS A 226 -25.51 18.87 6.56
C LYS A 226 -25.98 17.65 5.76
N TYR A 227 -26.12 17.77 4.43
CA TYR A 227 -26.43 16.63 3.56
C TYR A 227 -25.35 15.52 3.64
N TYR A 228 -24.10 15.91 3.87
CA TYR A 228 -22.95 15.01 3.97
C TYR A 228 -22.51 14.73 5.42
N GLU A 229 -23.40 14.91 6.41
CA GLU A 229 -23.09 14.70 7.82
C GLU A 229 -22.72 13.23 8.13
N ASN A 230 -23.43 12.27 7.54
CA ASN A 230 -23.19 10.84 7.70
C ASN A 230 -23.25 10.08 6.36
N LEU A 231 -23.21 10.81 5.24
CA LEU A 231 -23.38 10.30 3.89
C LEU A 231 -22.11 10.43 3.06
N ALA A 232 -21.72 9.37 2.37
CA ALA A 232 -20.73 9.40 1.29
C ALA A 232 -21.36 8.97 -0.04
N GLU A 233 -20.78 9.40 -1.16
CA GLU A 233 -21.29 9.03 -2.49
C GLU A 233 -20.19 8.42 -3.35
N MET A 234 -20.54 7.37 -4.07
CA MET A 234 -19.70 6.68 -5.05
C MET A 234 -20.42 6.67 -6.39
N TYR A 235 -19.75 7.19 -7.42
CA TYR A 235 -20.27 7.31 -8.77
C TYR A 235 -19.49 6.37 -9.68
N VAL A 236 -20.21 5.55 -10.44
CA VAL A 236 -19.62 4.65 -11.44
C VAL A 236 -20.16 4.99 -12.83
N GLY A 237 -19.29 4.89 -13.83
CA GLY A 237 -19.64 5.12 -15.22
C GLY A 237 -18.46 5.65 -16.01
N SER A 238 -18.37 5.29 -17.29
CA SER A 238 -17.25 5.65 -18.15
C SER A 238 -17.07 7.15 -18.38
N ASP A 239 -18.10 7.94 -18.10
CA ASP A 239 -18.08 9.40 -18.11
C ASP A 239 -17.28 9.99 -16.94
N VAL A 240 -17.33 9.37 -15.76
CA VAL A 240 -16.63 9.82 -14.55
C VAL A 240 -15.38 9.01 -14.25
N SER A 241 -15.34 7.74 -14.64
CA SER A 241 -14.20 6.83 -14.49
C SER A 241 -14.42 5.54 -15.30
N PRO A 242 -13.62 5.27 -16.35
CA PRO A 242 -13.84 4.12 -17.22
C PRO A 242 -13.51 2.76 -16.61
N ASP A 243 -12.63 2.72 -15.61
CA ASP A 243 -12.06 1.48 -15.05
C ASP A 243 -11.91 1.52 -13.52
N PHE A 244 -12.49 2.54 -12.89
CA PHE A 244 -12.48 2.78 -11.46
C PHE A 244 -13.80 3.44 -11.05
N TYR A 245 -13.79 4.35 -10.08
CA TYR A 245 -14.97 5.11 -9.67
C TYR A 245 -14.60 6.54 -9.28
N ALA A 246 -15.63 7.38 -9.19
CA ALA A 246 -15.54 8.73 -8.64
C ALA A 246 -16.26 8.81 -7.28
N TRP A 247 -15.91 9.78 -6.44
CA TRP A 247 -16.39 9.85 -5.07
C TRP A 247 -16.68 11.28 -4.62
N VAL A 248 -17.56 11.38 -3.63
CA VAL A 248 -17.75 12.56 -2.78
C VAL A 248 -17.70 12.09 -1.33
N PHE A 249 -16.56 12.28 -0.68
CA PHE A 249 -16.32 11.80 0.69
C PHE A 249 -16.21 12.95 1.68
N PRO A 250 -17.03 12.98 2.74
CA PRO A 250 -17.04 14.09 3.66
C PRO A 250 -15.88 14.09 4.65
N LYS A 251 -15.58 15.29 5.14
CA LYS A 251 -14.63 15.60 6.21
C LYS A 251 -15.28 16.61 7.17
N CYS A 252 -14.49 17.30 7.97
CA CYS A 252 -14.99 18.18 9.02
C CYS A 252 -15.76 19.40 8.49
N ASP A 253 -15.30 20.00 7.39
CA ASP A 253 -15.82 21.27 6.84
C ASP A 253 -15.81 21.31 5.30
N HIS A 254 -15.48 20.19 4.67
CA HIS A 254 -15.35 20.06 3.22
C HIS A 254 -15.65 18.64 2.79
N VAL A 255 -15.81 18.46 1.48
CA VAL A 255 -15.84 17.15 0.83
C VAL A 255 -14.60 16.98 -0.05
N ALA A 256 -14.11 15.75 -0.15
CA ALA A 256 -13.17 15.36 -1.19
C ALA A 256 -13.99 14.84 -2.39
N VAL A 257 -13.98 15.60 -3.49
CA VAL A 257 -14.60 15.20 -4.76
C VAL A 257 -13.50 14.75 -5.70
N GLY A 258 -13.50 13.49 -6.10
CA GLY A 258 -12.40 12.94 -6.90
C GLY A 258 -12.81 11.79 -7.79
N THR A 259 -11.85 11.37 -8.61
CA THR A 259 -11.95 10.24 -9.53
C THR A 259 -10.59 9.58 -9.70
N GLY A 260 -10.59 8.33 -10.16
CA GLY A 260 -9.38 7.61 -10.55
C GLY A 260 -9.51 6.99 -11.94
N THR A 261 -8.38 6.70 -12.58
CA THR A 261 -8.36 5.83 -13.78
C THR A 261 -7.02 5.14 -13.97
N ILE A 262 -7.05 3.93 -14.54
CA ILE A 262 -5.88 3.12 -14.87
C ILE A 262 -5.42 3.40 -16.31
N SER A 263 -6.35 3.37 -17.26
CA SER A 263 -6.09 3.37 -18.70
C SER A 263 -6.05 4.76 -19.32
N SER A 264 -6.92 5.68 -18.88
CA SER A 264 -7.19 6.94 -19.57
C SER A 264 -6.67 8.15 -18.80
N LYS A 265 -5.43 8.06 -18.30
CA LYS A 265 -4.81 9.04 -17.38
C LYS A 265 -4.80 10.47 -17.92
N GLN A 266 -4.67 10.63 -19.22
CA GLN A 266 -4.70 11.93 -19.92
C GLN A 266 -6.07 12.63 -19.81
N ASN A 267 -7.15 11.87 -19.63
CA ASN A 267 -8.52 12.39 -19.52
C ASN A 267 -8.93 12.67 -18.06
N ILE A 268 -8.02 12.54 -17.09
CA ILE A 268 -8.35 12.65 -15.66
C ILE A 268 -9.03 13.97 -15.29
N LYS A 269 -8.68 15.08 -15.95
CA LYS A 269 -9.32 16.39 -15.74
C LYS A 269 -10.74 16.44 -16.32
N GLN A 270 -10.98 15.78 -17.45
CA GLN A 270 -12.32 15.66 -18.03
C GLN A 270 -13.23 14.87 -17.08
N PHE A 271 -12.73 13.74 -16.58
CA PHE A 271 -13.41 12.92 -15.59
C PHE A 271 -13.71 13.68 -14.30
N GLN A 272 -12.76 14.48 -13.80
CA GLN A 272 -13.00 15.39 -12.67
C GLN A 272 -14.13 16.39 -12.95
N GLY A 273 -14.15 16.97 -14.16
CA GLY A 273 -15.24 17.84 -14.59
C GLY A 273 -16.59 17.14 -14.63
N ALA A 274 -16.64 15.89 -15.10
CA ALA A 274 -17.85 15.08 -15.15
C ALA A 274 -18.40 14.80 -13.74
N ILE A 275 -17.56 14.37 -12.78
CA ILE A 275 -18.01 14.16 -11.40
C ILE A 275 -18.49 15.47 -10.75
N ARG A 276 -17.79 16.59 -10.99
CA ARG A 276 -18.27 17.91 -10.54
C ARG A 276 -19.67 18.23 -11.06
N ASN A 277 -19.92 17.96 -12.33
CA ASN A 277 -21.22 18.21 -12.94
C ASN A 277 -22.31 17.33 -12.35
N ARG A 278 -22.04 16.04 -12.13
CA ARG A 278 -23.00 15.10 -11.51
C ARG A 278 -23.31 15.43 -10.06
N ALA A 279 -22.32 15.90 -9.30
CA ALA A 279 -22.51 16.31 -7.91
C ALA A 279 -23.02 17.76 -7.75
N LYS A 280 -23.12 18.54 -8.84
CA LYS A 280 -23.31 20.01 -8.82
C LYS A 280 -24.40 20.49 -7.85
N PRO A 281 -25.63 19.95 -7.83
CA PRO A 281 -26.68 20.44 -6.92
C PRO A 281 -26.30 20.33 -5.42
N LYS A 282 -25.44 19.37 -5.09
CA LYS A 282 -25.02 19.03 -3.72
C LYS A 282 -23.77 19.78 -3.28
N ILE A 283 -22.96 20.24 -4.23
CA ILE A 283 -21.71 20.98 -3.97
C ILE A 283 -21.78 22.46 -4.40
N GLU A 284 -22.96 22.94 -4.79
CA GLU A 284 -23.20 24.32 -5.19
C GLU A 284 -22.83 25.31 -4.07
N GLY A 285 -22.24 26.44 -4.45
CA GLY A 285 -21.67 27.42 -3.51
C GLY A 285 -20.33 26.98 -2.88
N GLY A 286 -19.86 25.77 -3.18
CA GLY A 286 -18.60 25.26 -2.67
C GLY A 286 -17.35 25.95 -3.26
N LYS A 287 -16.34 26.16 -2.42
CA LYS A 287 -15.04 26.73 -2.81
C LYS A 287 -13.97 25.66 -2.85
N VAL A 288 -13.25 25.56 -3.98
CA VAL A 288 -12.07 24.68 -4.09
C VAL A 288 -10.95 25.25 -3.23
N ILE A 289 -10.51 24.47 -2.24
CA ILE A 289 -9.42 24.86 -1.33
C ILE A 289 -8.11 24.13 -1.64
N LYS A 290 -8.19 22.99 -2.34
CA LYS A 290 -7.00 22.22 -2.73
C LYS A 290 -7.31 21.34 -3.94
N VAL A 291 -6.34 21.21 -4.83
CA VAL A 291 -6.36 20.30 -5.98
C VAL A 291 -5.19 19.35 -5.84
N GLU A 292 -5.44 18.05 -5.98
CA GLU A 292 -4.50 17.02 -5.60
C GLU A 292 -4.52 15.84 -6.58
N ALA A 293 -3.35 15.23 -6.83
CA ALA A 293 -3.25 14.01 -7.62
C ALA A 293 -2.17 13.08 -7.08
N HIS A 294 -2.40 11.76 -7.16
CA HIS A 294 -1.41 10.78 -6.74
C HIS A 294 -1.55 9.44 -7.46
N PRO A 295 -0.44 8.76 -7.82
CA PRO A 295 -0.50 7.41 -8.34
C PRO A 295 -0.98 6.42 -7.27
N ILE A 296 -1.81 5.46 -7.67
CA ILE A 296 -2.29 4.36 -6.82
C ILE A 296 -1.85 3.05 -7.48
N PRO A 297 -1.06 2.20 -6.81
CA PRO A 297 -0.68 0.92 -7.38
C PRO A 297 -1.85 -0.07 -7.41
N GLU A 298 -1.92 -0.89 -8.45
CA GLU A 298 -3.07 -1.78 -8.67
C GLU A 298 -2.79 -3.24 -8.35
N HIS A 299 -1.53 -3.61 -8.12
CA HIS A 299 -1.16 -4.97 -7.73
C HIS A 299 0.19 -5.00 -7.01
N PRO A 300 0.46 -6.06 -6.23
CA PRO A 300 1.76 -6.23 -5.62
C PRO A 300 2.90 -6.28 -6.64
N ARG A 301 4.09 -5.81 -6.23
CA ARG A 301 5.32 -5.97 -7.03
C ARG A 301 5.76 -7.44 -7.10
N PRO A 302 6.46 -7.85 -8.18
CA PRO A 302 7.05 -9.19 -8.27
C PRO A 302 7.96 -9.52 -7.10
N ILE A 303 8.81 -8.58 -6.69
CA ILE A 303 9.72 -8.73 -5.55
C ILE A 303 9.34 -7.72 -4.47
N ARG A 304 9.06 -8.24 -3.26
CA ARG A 304 8.68 -7.45 -2.08
C ARG A 304 9.69 -7.58 -0.94
N VAL A 305 10.59 -8.56 -1.04
CA VAL A 305 11.70 -8.81 -0.12
C VAL A 305 12.92 -9.22 -0.93
N ARG A 306 14.06 -8.57 -0.71
CA ARG A 306 15.37 -8.92 -1.28
C ARG A 306 16.49 -8.52 -0.31
N GLY A 307 17.41 -9.43 0.00
CA GLY A 307 18.37 -9.24 1.07
C GLY A 307 17.68 -8.94 2.40
N ARG A 308 18.15 -7.91 3.12
CA ARG A 308 17.49 -7.40 4.34
C ARG A 308 16.65 -6.16 4.06
N VAL A 309 15.99 -6.13 2.90
CA VAL A 309 15.05 -5.09 2.51
C VAL A 309 13.67 -5.69 2.34
N ALA A 310 12.66 -5.07 2.93
CA ALA A 310 11.25 -5.41 2.75
C ALA A 310 10.44 -4.18 2.32
N LEU A 311 9.51 -4.35 1.40
CA LEU A 311 8.58 -3.31 0.97
C LEU A 311 7.24 -3.47 1.70
N VAL A 312 6.59 -2.35 2.04
CA VAL A 312 5.27 -2.29 2.70
C VAL A 312 4.37 -1.26 2.01
N GLY A 313 3.06 -1.33 2.27
CA GLY A 313 2.06 -0.41 1.72
C GLY A 313 2.15 -0.23 0.20
N ASP A 314 2.01 1.01 -0.26
CA ASP A 314 2.07 1.34 -1.69
C ASP A 314 3.40 0.93 -2.34
N ALA A 315 4.52 0.98 -1.62
CA ALA A 315 5.82 0.58 -2.18
C ALA A 315 5.83 -0.91 -2.59
N ALA A 316 5.11 -1.74 -1.83
CA ALA A 316 4.88 -3.16 -2.14
C ALA A 316 3.72 -3.42 -3.10
N GLY A 317 2.86 -2.42 -3.35
CA GLY A 317 1.64 -2.54 -4.15
C GLY A 317 0.43 -3.09 -3.38
N TYR A 318 0.36 -2.85 -2.07
CA TYR A 318 -0.73 -3.31 -1.20
C TYR A 318 -1.91 -2.35 -1.16
N VAL A 319 -2.48 -2.09 -2.32
CA VAL A 319 -3.77 -1.42 -2.46
C VAL A 319 -4.75 -2.40 -3.08
N THR A 320 -5.96 -2.46 -2.55
CA THR A 320 -6.98 -3.34 -3.09
C THR A 320 -7.61 -2.74 -4.34
N LYS A 321 -7.69 -3.59 -5.37
CA LYS A 321 -8.48 -3.33 -6.57
C LYS A 321 -9.96 -3.13 -6.25
N CYS A 322 -10.69 -2.54 -7.18
CA CYS A 322 -12.10 -2.15 -7.05
C CYS A 322 -12.36 -1.01 -6.04
N SER A 323 -11.80 -1.07 -4.82
CA SER A 323 -12.05 -0.08 -3.76
C SER A 323 -10.98 1.00 -3.60
N GLY A 324 -9.79 0.84 -4.22
CA GLY A 324 -8.66 1.76 -4.05
C GLY A 324 -8.16 1.92 -2.62
N GLU A 325 -8.56 1.03 -1.72
CA GLU A 325 -8.25 1.15 -0.31
C GLU A 325 -6.79 0.73 -0.06
N GLY A 326 -6.03 1.66 0.53
CA GLY A 326 -4.62 1.43 0.86
C GLY A 326 -4.26 1.73 2.31
N ILE A 327 -5.03 2.54 3.05
CA ILE A 327 -4.59 3.04 4.36
C ILE A 327 -4.43 1.89 5.37
N TYR A 328 -5.46 1.05 5.52
CA TYR A 328 -5.41 -0.10 6.43
C TYR A 328 -4.28 -1.06 6.02
N PHE A 329 -4.22 -1.46 4.75
CA PHE A 329 -3.21 -2.40 4.26
C PHE A 329 -1.78 -1.84 4.37
N ALA A 330 -1.60 -0.53 4.19
CA ALA A 330 -0.34 0.16 4.44
C ALA A 330 0.06 0.02 5.92
N ALA A 331 -0.79 0.46 6.85
CA ALA A 331 -0.51 0.38 8.28
C ALA A 331 -0.28 -1.06 8.75
N LYS A 332 -1.14 -1.99 8.31
CA LYS A 332 -1.08 -3.43 8.63
C LYS A 332 0.20 -4.08 8.13
N SER A 333 0.56 -3.89 6.86
CA SER A 333 1.81 -4.45 6.31
C SER A 333 3.04 -3.87 7.01
N GLY A 334 3.03 -2.57 7.31
CA GLY A 334 4.06 -1.90 8.10
C GLY A 334 4.27 -2.57 9.45
N ARG A 335 3.21 -2.66 10.26
CA ARG A 335 3.25 -3.30 11.57
C ARG A 335 3.71 -4.76 11.49
N MET A 336 3.12 -5.56 10.59
CA MET A 336 3.49 -6.96 10.40
C MET A 336 4.96 -7.12 10.04
N CYS A 337 5.51 -6.24 9.20
CA CYS A 337 6.91 -6.24 8.82
C CYS A 337 7.82 -5.89 10.02
N GLY A 338 7.49 -4.83 10.76
CA GLY A 338 8.25 -4.43 11.95
C GLY A 338 8.27 -5.53 13.02
N GLU A 339 7.11 -6.10 13.35
CA GLU A 339 7.02 -7.22 14.29
C GLU A 339 7.76 -8.48 13.80
N ALA A 340 7.73 -8.76 12.49
CA ALA A 340 8.47 -9.87 11.91
C ALA A 340 9.98 -9.70 12.10
N ILE A 341 10.50 -8.49 11.89
CA ILE A 341 11.91 -8.16 12.13
C ILE A 341 12.24 -8.31 13.62
N VAL A 342 11.39 -7.80 14.53
CA VAL A 342 11.57 -7.97 15.99
C VAL A 342 11.65 -9.45 16.37
N ARG A 343 10.68 -10.26 15.94
CA ARG A 343 10.67 -11.71 16.21
C ARG A 343 11.88 -12.42 15.61
N ALA A 344 12.17 -12.16 14.34
CA ALA A 344 13.28 -12.82 13.64
C ALA A 344 14.64 -12.45 14.25
N SER A 345 14.84 -11.20 14.65
CA SER A 345 16.10 -10.70 15.22
C SER A 345 16.24 -11.01 16.71
N GLY A 346 15.23 -11.60 17.37
CA GLY A 346 15.23 -11.78 18.82
C GLY A 346 15.35 -10.45 19.56
N ASN A 347 14.53 -9.47 19.18
CA ASN A 347 14.55 -8.10 19.71
C ASN A 347 15.88 -7.38 19.40
N GLY A 348 16.35 -7.50 18.16
CA GLY A 348 17.57 -6.84 17.69
C GLY A 348 18.89 -7.48 18.15
N LYS A 349 18.86 -8.64 18.83
CA LYS A 349 20.05 -9.33 19.35
C LYS A 349 20.84 -10.10 18.28
N ARG A 350 20.23 -10.38 17.13
CA ARG A 350 20.91 -11.01 15.99
C ARG A 350 20.54 -10.36 14.66
N MET A 351 21.43 -10.52 13.69
CA MET A 351 21.16 -10.17 12.30
C MET A 351 20.08 -11.07 11.70
N ILE A 352 19.31 -10.56 10.76
CA ILE A 352 18.30 -11.31 10.00
C ILE A 352 18.73 -11.48 8.54
N GLY A 353 18.22 -12.49 7.86
CA GLY A 353 18.41 -12.69 6.42
C GLY A 353 17.13 -12.52 5.61
N GLU A 354 17.26 -12.63 4.28
CA GLU A 354 16.11 -12.61 3.36
C GLU A 354 15.10 -13.72 3.69
N GLY A 355 15.58 -14.91 4.05
CA GLY A 355 14.75 -16.04 4.44
C GLY A 355 13.90 -15.77 5.69
N ASP A 356 14.40 -14.98 6.64
CA ASP A 356 13.63 -14.58 7.82
C ASP A 356 12.50 -13.62 7.44
N LEU A 357 12.79 -12.60 6.62
CA LEU A 357 11.77 -11.66 6.12
C LEU A 357 10.70 -12.38 5.29
N LYS A 358 11.10 -13.31 4.42
CA LYS A 358 10.15 -14.12 3.65
C LYS A 358 9.24 -14.96 4.54
N ARG A 359 9.81 -15.63 5.55
CA ARG A 359 9.07 -16.55 6.44
C ARG A 359 8.18 -15.83 7.44
N GLU A 360 8.69 -14.77 8.07
CA GLU A 360 8.04 -14.09 9.20
C GLU A 360 7.15 -12.92 8.78
N TYR A 361 7.38 -12.33 7.60
CA TYR A 361 6.58 -11.22 7.07
C TYR A 361 5.83 -11.62 5.80
N LEU A 362 6.56 -11.87 4.70
CA LEU A 362 5.94 -11.96 3.37
C LEU A 362 4.93 -13.11 3.28
N ARG A 363 5.29 -14.30 3.77
CA ARG A 363 4.39 -15.46 3.80
C ARG A 363 3.15 -15.18 4.65
N LYS A 364 3.31 -14.61 5.85
CA LYS A 364 2.17 -14.31 6.73
C LYS A 364 1.22 -13.29 6.10
N TRP A 365 1.76 -12.27 5.44
CA TRP A 365 0.98 -11.31 4.68
C TRP A 365 0.20 -11.98 3.54
N ASP A 366 0.88 -12.80 2.74
CA ASP A 366 0.26 -13.48 1.60
C ASP A 366 -0.80 -14.48 2.08
N ASP A 367 -0.54 -15.27 3.12
CA ASP A 367 -1.51 -16.21 3.71
C ASP A 367 -2.78 -15.49 4.21
N GLU A 368 -2.62 -14.29 4.79
CA GLU A 368 -3.74 -13.51 5.35
C GLU A 368 -4.57 -12.80 4.25
N PHE A 369 -3.92 -12.22 3.23
CA PHE A 369 -4.58 -11.28 2.32
C PHE A 369 -4.65 -11.70 0.85
N PHE A 370 -3.94 -12.76 0.43
CA PHE A 370 -3.92 -13.17 -0.97
C PHE A 370 -5.32 -13.43 -1.54
N CYS A 371 -6.16 -14.18 -0.82
CA CYS A 371 -7.52 -14.49 -1.25
C CYS A 371 -8.36 -13.22 -1.39
N THR A 372 -8.26 -12.28 -0.45
CA THR A 372 -8.96 -10.98 -0.50
C THR A 372 -8.55 -10.18 -1.74
N PHE A 373 -7.25 -10.06 -2.01
CA PHE A 373 -6.76 -9.33 -3.18
C PHE A 373 -7.19 -10.00 -4.50
N LYS A 374 -7.16 -11.34 -4.57
CA LYS A 374 -7.62 -12.09 -5.75
C LYS A 374 -9.11 -11.94 -5.99
N PHE A 375 -9.93 -12.02 -4.95
CA PHE A 375 -11.37 -11.83 -5.05
C PHE A 375 -11.70 -10.43 -5.61
N LEU A 376 -11.05 -9.39 -5.08
CA LEU A 376 -11.28 -8.01 -5.54
C LEU A 376 -10.76 -7.75 -6.96
N ASP A 377 -9.68 -8.42 -7.40
CA ASP A 377 -9.22 -8.40 -8.80
C ASP A 377 -10.26 -9.01 -9.75
N VAL A 378 -10.86 -10.14 -9.36
CA VAL A 378 -11.93 -10.77 -10.16
C VAL A 378 -13.15 -9.85 -10.23
N LEU A 379 -13.58 -9.27 -9.11
CA LEU A 379 -14.73 -8.37 -9.08
C LEU A 379 -14.52 -7.14 -9.99
N GLN A 380 -13.34 -6.53 -9.94
CA GLN A 380 -13.00 -5.41 -10.83
C GLN A 380 -13.10 -5.82 -12.30
N ARG A 381 -12.52 -6.95 -12.69
CA ARG A 381 -12.54 -7.44 -14.09
C ARG A 381 -13.95 -7.73 -14.60
N VAL A 382 -14.83 -8.23 -13.75
CA VAL A 382 -16.20 -8.58 -14.11
C VAL A 382 -17.04 -7.32 -14.36
N PHE A 383 -17.01 -6.36 -13.45
CA PHE A 383 -17.98 -5.24 -13.47
C PHE A 383 -17.44 -3.96 -14.13
N TYR A 384 -16.15 -3.64 -13.99
CA TYR A 384 -15.61 -2.33 -14.38
C TYR A 384 -15.21 -2.25 -15.86
N GLY A 385 -15.48 -3.29 -16.66
CA GLY A 385 -15.15 -3.29 -18.09
C GLY A 385 -16.15 -2.57 -19.00
N SER A 386 -17.36 -2.25 -18.50
CA SER A 386 -18.40 -1.59 -19.30
C SER A 386 -19.47 -0.91 -18.45
N ASN A 387 -20.20 0.05 -19.00
CA ASN A 387 -21.34 0.67 -18.30
C ASN A 387 -22.42 -0.36 -17.96
N ALA A 388 -22.70 -1.35 -18.80
CA ALA A 388 -23.67 -2.41 -18.47
C ALA A 388 -23.23 -3.24 -17.26
N GLY A 389 -21.92 -3.51 -17.12
CA GLY A 389 -21.37 -4.15 -15.92
C GLY A 389 -21.47 -3.26 -14.69
N LEU A 390 -21.23 -1.96 -14.82
CA LEU A 390 -21.37 -1.01 -13.71
C LEU A 390 -22.83 -0.82 -13.28
N GLU A 391 -23.79 -0.81 -14.21
CA GLU A 391 -25.23 -0.86 -13.90
C GLU A 391 -25.57 -2.12 -13.09
N ALA A 392 -25.09 -3.28 -13.55
CA ALA A 392 -25.34 -4.54 -12.86
C ALA A 392 -24.73 -4.55 -11.45
N LEU A 393 -23.53 -3.98 -11.27
CA LEU A 393 -22.92 -3.80 -9.96
C LEU A 393 -23.81 -2.97 -9.03
N VAL A 394 -24.33 -1.83 -9.50
CA VAL A 394 -25.20 -0.97 -8.69
C VAL A 394 -26.52 -1.68 -8.35
N GLU A 395 -27.14 -2.39 -9.31
CA GLU A 395 -28.35 -3.18 -9.04
C GLU A 395 -28.12 -4.26 -7.97
N LEU A 396 -26.98 -4.95 -8.03
CA LEU A 396 -26.61 -5.96 -7.02
C LEU A 396 -26.38 -5.36 -5.64
N CYS A 397 -25.83 -4.14 -5.57
CA CYS A 397 -25.61 -3.44 -4.31
C CYS A 397 -26.90 -3.10 -3.55
N ASP A 398 -28.08 -3.08 -4.18
CA ASP A 398 -29.35 -2.87 -3.46
C ASP A 398 -29.78 -4.08 -2.63
N ARG A 399 -29.22 -5.27 -2.93
CA ARG A 399 -29.55 -6.49 -2.21
C ARG A 399 -28.91 -6.52 -0.83
N GLU A 400 -29.72 -6.74 0.20
CA GLU A 400 -29.25 -6.82 1.60
C GLU A 400 -28.10 -7.82 1.79
N TYR A 401 -28.14 -8.99 1.13
CA TYR A 401 -27.05 -9.97 1.19
C TYR A 401 -25.72 -9.35 0.73
N VAL A 402 -25.72 -8.62 -0.40
CA VAL A 402 -24.51 -7.98 -0.94
C VAL A 402 -24.04 -6.87 -0.01
N GLN A 403 -24.94 -6.05 0.53
CA GLN A 403 -24.58 -5.02 1.50
C GLN A 403 -23.93 -5.64 2.74
N ARG A 404 -24.56 -6.65 3.34
CA ARG A 404 -24.05 -7.36 4.52
C ARG A 404 -22.67 -7.95 4.27
N MET A 405 -22.50 -8.72 3.20
CA MET A 405 -21.22 -9.33 2.84
C MET A 405 -20.13 -8.28 2.62
N THR A 406 -20.48 -7.15 1.99
CA THR A 406 -19.55 -6.04 1.73
C THR A 406 -19.13 -5.36 3.02
N PHE A 407 -20.06 -4.97 3.90
CA PHE A 407 -19.71 -4.28 5.15
C PHE A 407 -19.01 -5.19 6.16
N GLU A 408 -19.44 -6.45 6.30
CA GLU A 408 -18.74 -7.43 7.13
C GLU A 408 -17.29 -7.62 6.65
N SER A 409 -17.09 -7.71 5.33
CA SER A 409 -15.75 -7.86 4.76
C SER A 409 -14.92 -6.59 4.84
N TYR A 410 -15.53 -5.43 4.60
CA TYR A 410 -14.84 -4.14 4.57
C TYR A 410 -14.49 -3.65 5.98
N LEU A 411 -15.42 -3.63 6.92
CA LEU A 411 -15.22 -3.02 8.24
C LEU A 411 -14.29 -3.85 9.14
N TYR A 412 -14.26 -5.17 8.94
CA TYR A 412 -13.48 -6.09 9.76
C TYR A 412 -12.31 -6.75 9.02
N LYS A 413 -12.18 -6.52 7.71
CA LYS A 413 -11.11 -7.06 6.84
C LYS A 413 -10.96 -8.57 6.90
N LYS A 414 -12.08 -9.26 7.12
CA LYS A 414 -12.21 -10.72 7.11
C LYS A 414 -13.23 -11.08 6.06
N MET A 415 -12.96 -12.04 5.18
CA MET A 415 -13.99 -12.50 4.24
C MET A 415 -15.21 -12.99 5.03
N ALA A 416 -16.35 -12.32 4.80
CA ALA A 416 -17.61 -12.70 5.40
C ALA A 416 -17.93 -14.17 5.08
N ARG A 417 -18.53 -14.88 6.04
CA ARG A 417 -18.94 -16.27 5.81
C ARG A 417 -20.13 -16.27 4.86
N GLY A 418 -19.91 -16.74 3.65
CA GLY A 418 -20.96 -16.91 2.65
C GLY A 418 -21.97 -17.99 3.03
N ASN A 419 -23.12 -17.97 2.38
CA ASN A 419 -24.11 -19.03 2.42
C ASN A 419 -24.20 -19.64 1.02
N PRO A 420 -23.87 -20.94 0.83
CA PRO A 420 -23.81 -21.55 -0.50
C PRO A 420 -25.07 -21.37 -1.35
N ALA A 421 -26.26 -21.40 -0.73
CA ALA A 421 -27.52 -21.19 -1.45
C ALA A 421 -27.71 -19.74 -1.89
N GLU A 422 -27.29 -18.78 -1.07
CA GLU A 422 -27.32 -17.35 -1.41
C GLU A 422 -26.24 -16.98 -2.43
N ASP A 423 -25.07 -17.63 -2.39
CA ASP A 423 -23.99 -17.45 -3.35
C ASP A 423 -24.40 -17.94 -4.76
N VAL A 424 -25.09 -19.08 -4.85
CA VAL A 424 -25.65 -19.58 -6.13
C VAL A 424 -26.74 -18.63 -6.65
N LYS A 425 -27.63 -18.15 -5.77
CA LYS A 425 -28.65 -17.14 -6.13
C LYS A 425 -28.00 -15.84 -6.60
N MET A 426 -26.90 -15.42 -5.97
CA MET A 426 -26.15 -14.23 -6.35
C MET A 426 -25.50 -14.43 -7.72
N ALA A 427 -24.88 -15.57 -8.00
CA ALA A 427 -24.31 -15.86 -9.31
C ALA A 427 -25.37 -15.79 -10.43
N ALA A 428 -26.53 -16.40 -10.20
CA ALA A 428 -27.66 -16.33 -11.13
C ALA A 428 -28.19 -14.88 -11.28
N ALA A 429 -28.29 -14.13 -10.19
CA ALA A 429 -28.72 -12.73 -10.19
C ALA A 429 -27.75 -11.84 -10.98
N THR A 430 -26.44 -12.05 -10.82
CA THR A 430 -25.39 -11.36 -11.57
C THR A 430 -25.58 -11.58 -13.06
N VAL A 431 -25.70 -12.83 -13.50
CA VAL A 431 -25.93 -13.16 -14.93
C VAL A 431 -27.22 -12.49 -15.44
N GLY A 432 -28.32 -12.58 -14.69
CA GLY A 432 -29.58 -11.97 -15.06
C GLY A 432 -29.51 -10.44 -15.17
N SER A 433 -28.79 -9.79 -14.24
CA SER A 433 -28.57 -8.33 -14.26
C SER A 433 -27.72 -7.91 -15.46
N PHE A 434 -26.63 -8.63 -15.75
CA PHE A 434 -25.83 -8.40 -16.97
C PHE A 434 -26.67 -8.48 -18.24
N ILE A 435 -27.55 -9.48 -18.36
CA ILE A 435 -28.43 -9.62 -19.53
C ILE A 435 -29.38 -8.41 -19.63
N ARG A 436 -30.07 -8.05 -18.54
CA ARG A 436 -30.98 -6.88 -18.52
C ARG A 436 -30.26 -5.58 -18.87
N CYS A 437 -29.15 -5.27 -18.19
CA CYS A 437 -28.39 -4.05 -18.42
C CYS A 437 -27.77 -3.99 -19.81
N SER A 438 -27.39 -5.13 -20.39
CA SER A 438 -26.89 -5.19 -21.77
C SER A 438 -27.98 -4.95 -22.81
N ILE A 439 -29.22 -5.37 -22.54
CA ILE A 439 -30.37 -5.11 -23.42
C ILE A 439 -30.73 -3.63 -23.36
N VAL A 440 -30.92 -3.08 -22.14
CA VAL A 440 -31.22 -1.66 -21.93
C VAL A 440 -30.12 -0.76 -22.51
N GLY A 441 -28.85 -1.13 -22.33
CA GLY A 441 -27.72 -0.40 -22.90
C GLY A 441 -27.71 -0.35 -24.43
N ARG A 442 -28.19 -1.41 -25.12
CA ARG A 442 -28.35 -1.40 -26.58
C ARG A 442 -29.48 -0.48 -27.02
N GLU A 443 -30.64 -0.56 -26.35
CA GLU A 443 -31.81 0.27 -26.66
C GLU A 443 -31.51 1.76 -26.49
N MET A 444 -30.81 2.16 -25.42
CA MET A 444 -30.39 3.55 -25.22
C MET A 444 -29.37 4.03 -26.26
N ALA A 445 -28.44 3.16 -26.68
CA ALA A 445 -27.48 3.49 -27.73
C ALA A 445 -28.14 3.63 -29.11
N ASP A 446 -29.15 2.82 -29.40
CA ASP A 446 -29.93 2.89 -30.63
C ASP A 446 -30.83 4.13 -30.67
N TYR A 447 -31.44 4.51 -29.53
CA TYR A 447 -32.20 5.75 -29.39
C TYR A 447 -31.32 7.00 -29.48
N GLY A 448 -30.12 6.98 -28.90
CA GLY A 448 -29.16 8.09 -29.06
C GLY A 448 -28.69 8.26 -30.52
N ARG A 449 -28.53 7.16 -31.26
CA ARG A 449 -28.18 7.18 -32.68
C ARG A 449 -29.32 7.65 -33.58
N SER A 450 -30.58 7.43 -33.22
CA SER A 450 -31.73 7.96 -33.98
C SER A 450 -31.90 9.46 -33.77
N LEU A 451 -31.66 9.97 -32.55
CA LEU A 451 -31.70 11.39 -32.22
C LEU A 451 -30.56 12.21 -32.88
N LEU A 452 -29.39 11.60 -33.11
CA LEU A 452 -28.27 12.25 -33.83
C LEU A 452 -28.43 12.26 -35.36
N LYS A 453 -29.46 11.57 -35.89
CA LYS A 453 -29.81 11.51 -37.32
C LYS A 453 -31.02 12.38 -37.69
N MET A 454 -31.66 13.00 -36.71
CA MET A 454 -32.64 14.10 -36.88
C MET A 454 -31.92 15.42 -36.63
#